data_AF-A0A0L7LR51-F1
#
_entry.id   AF-A0A0L7LR51-F1
#
_cell.length_a   1.000
_cell.length_b   1.000
_cell.length_c   1.000
_cell.angle_alpha   90.00
_cell.angle_beta   90.00
_cell.angle_gamma   90.00
#
_symmetry.space_group_name_H-M   'P 1'
#
loop_
_entity.id
_entity.type
_entity.pdbx_description
1 polymer ?
#
loop_
_entity_poly.entity_id
_entity_poly.type
_entity_poly.pdbx_seq_one_letter_code
_entity_poly.pdbx_strand_id
1 'polypeptide(L)'
;MSSPLPTLAACICYAYCSKVIGPRMMENRKPFEFRNILVVYNLAQTIFSAWIFYEMANTCWWYYFSKFTEFIDTLFFVLRKKNQHVSTLHVIHHGIMPMSVWFGLKFAP
;
A
#
# COMPACT_ATOMS: atom_id res chain seq x y z
N MET A 1 8.41 9.88 -15.58
CA MET A 1 8.82 10.01 -14.15
C MET A 1 9.86 11.10 -14.02
N SER A 2 9.45 12.28 -13.53
CA SER A 2 10.30 13.48 -13.46
C SER A 2 11.17 13.53 -12.21
N SER A 3 10.60 13.24 -11.03
CA SER A 3 11.29 13.31 -9.74
C SER A 3 10.82 12.20 -8.79
N PRO A 4 11.71 11.68 -7.92
CA PRO A 4 11.33 10.69 -6.90
C PRO A 4 10.63 11.33 -5.69
N LEU A 5 10.70 12.67 -5.54
CA LEU A 5 10.21 13.38 -4.36
C LEU A 5 8.72 13.11 -4.05
N PRO A 6 7.79 13.06 -5.03
CA PRO A 6 6.41 12.72 -4.74
C PRO A 6 6.23 11.30 -4.21
N THR A 7 7.01 10.33 -4.72
CA THR A 7 6.98 8.94 -4.24
C THR A 7 7.53 8.85 -2.82
N LEU A 8 8.68 9.49 -2.58
CA LEU A 8 9.29 9.55 -1.26
C LEU A 8 8.35 10.19 -0.23
N ALA A 9 7.71 11.31 -0.58
CA ALA A 9 6.73 11.97 0.27
C ALA A 9 5.54 11.05 0.59
N ALA A 10 5.02 10.31 -0.41
CA ALA A 10 3.96 9.34 -0.20
C ALA A 10 4.39 8.19 0.73
N CYS A 11 5.60 7.65 0.58
CA CYS A 11 6.15 6.59 1.43
C CYS A 11 6.34 7.05 2.88
N ILE A 12 6.88 8.25 3.10
CA ILE A 12 7.05 8.84 4.44
C ILE A 12 5.69 9.11 5.08
N CYS A 13 4.77 9.71 4.31
CA CYS A 13 3.40 9.96 4.76
C CYS A 13 2.71 8.65 5.16
N TYR A 14 2.80 7.62 4.34
CA TYR A 14 2.28 6.28 4.63
C TYR A 14 2.85 5.72 5.95
N ALA A 15 4.16 5.76 6.15
CA ALA A 15 4.79 5.24 7.36
C ALA A 15 4.33 6.00 8.62
N TYR A 16 4.28 7.32 8.55
CA TYR A 16 3.81 8.18 9.64
C TYR A 16 2.32 7.95 9.95
N CYS A 17 1.48 7.92 8.93
CA CYS A 17 0.05 7.66 9.06
C CYS A 17 -0.21 6.27 9.66
N SER A 18 0.51 5.25 9.22
CA SER A 18 0.29 3.86 9.63
C SER A 18 0.75 3.55 11.06
N LYS A 19 1.84 4.17 11.51
CA LYS A 19 2.43 3.90 12.83
C LYS A 19 2.08 4.93 13.91
N VAL A 20 1.72 6.16 13.53
CA VAL A 20 1.51 7.25 14.49
C VAL A 20 0.06 7.72 14.46
N ILE A 21 -0.39 8.32 13.35
CA ILE A 21 -1.71 8.97 13.28
C ILE A 21 -2.83 7.96 13.43
N GLY A 22 -2.82 6.92 12.61
CA GLY A 22 -3.89 5.93 12.53
C GLY A 22 -4.15 5.22 13.85
N PRO A 23 -3.12 4.62 14.51
CA PRO A 23 -3.29 4.02 15.82
C PRO A 23 -3.78 5.01 16.89
N ARG A 24 -3.26 6.24 16.89
CA ARG A 24 -3.67 7.29 17.84
C ARG A 24 -5.13 7.71 17.64
N MET A 25 -5.59 7.84 16.40
CA MET A 25 -7.00 8.14 16.09
C MET A 25 -7.96 7.01 16.50
N MET A 26 -7.47 5.77 16.48
CA MET A 26 -8.25 4.58 16.80
C MET A 26 -8.18 4.20 18.29
N GLU A 27 -7.28 4.76 19.09
CA GLU A 27 -7.07 4.40 20.50
C GLU A 27 -8.38 4.29 21.29
N ASN A 28 -9.18 5.36 21.26
CA ASN A 28 -10.46 5.47 21.97
C ASN A 28 -11.70 5.06 21.14
N ARG A 29 -11.51 4.44 19.97
CA ARG A 29 -12.61 4.01 19.09
C ARG A 29 -12.74 2.49 19.07
N LYS A 30 -13.95 1.97 18.82
CA LYS A 30 -14.13 0.53 18.59
C LYS A 30 -13.53 0.14 17.22
N PRO A 31 -13.00 -1.08 17.07
CA PRO A 31 -12.54 -1.55 15.76
C PRO A 31 -13.72 -1.58 14.79
N PHE A 32 -13.51 -1.12 13.58
CA PHE A 32 -14.55 -1.16 12.58
C PHE A 32 -14.71 -2.58 12.00
N GLU A 33 -15.94 -3.00 11.77
CA GLU A 33 -16.28 -4.32 11.22
C GLU A 33 -16.98 -4.16 9.85
N PHE A 34 -16.20 -3.99 8.79
CA PHE A 34 -16.70 -3.88 7.41
C PHE A 34 -16.21 -5.02 6.51
N ARG A 35 -16.56 -6.25 6.89
CA ARG A 35 -16.11 -7.49 6.21
C ARG A 35 -16.40 -7.51 4.72
N ASN A 36 -17.58 -7.07 4.28
CA ASN A 36 -17.96 -7.08 2.86
C ASN A 36 -17.07 -6.15 2.02
N ILE A 37 -16.70 -4.98 2.58
CA ILE A 37 -15.80 -4.05 1.92
C ILE A 37 -14.43 -4.70 1.72
N LEU A 38 -13.90 -5.38 2.74
CA LEU A 38 -12.62 -6.09 2.63
C LEU A 38 -12.67 -7.22 1.59
N VAL A 39 -13.76 -7.98 1.52
CA VAL A 39 -13.91 -9.05 0.52
C VAL A 39 -13.90 -8.46 -0.89
N VAL A 40 -14.68 -7.40 -1.14
CA VAL A 40 -14.72 -6.73 -2.44
C VAL A 40 -13.35 -6.15 -2.81
N TYR A 41 -12.69 -5.48 -1.85
CA TYR A 41 -11.37 -4.91 -2.04
C TYR A 41 -10.31 -5.98 -2.36
N ASN A 42 -10.24 -7.07 -1.60
CA ASN A 42 -9.29 -8.16 -1.84
C ASN A 42 -9.54 -8.85 -3.18
N LEU A 43 -10.82 -9.01 -3.57
CA LEU A 43 -11.17 -9.54 -4.87
C LEU A 43 -10.72 -8.60 -5.99
N ALA A 44 -10.99 -7.30 -5.87
CA ALA A 44 -10.55 -6.30 -6.84
C ALA A 44 -9.03 -6.27 -6.96
N GLN A 45 -8.30 -6.32 -5.85
CA GLN A 45 -6.83 -6.35 -5.82
C GLN A 45 -6.28 -7.62 -6.46
N THR A 46 -6.94 -8.77 -6.26
CA THR A 46 -6.56 -10.04 -6.91
C THR A 46 -6.77 -9.97 -8.42
N ILE A 47 -7.91 -9.46 -8.89
CA ILE A 47 -8.19 -9.29 -10.33
C ILE A 47 -7.20 -8.30 -10.94
N PHE A 48 -6.95 -7.18 -10.27
CA PHE A 48 -5.98 -6.18 -10.72
C PHE A 48 -4.57 -6.76 -10.80
N SER A 49 -4.17 -7.58 -9.84
CA SER A 49 -2.86 -8.25 -9.83
C SER A 49 -2.73 -9.28 -10.97
N ALA A 50 -3.80 -10.04 -11.24
CA ALA A 50 -3.83 -10.99 -12.35
C ALA A 50 -3.77 -10.28 -13.72
N TRP A 51 -4.46 -9.14 -13.84
CA TRP A 51 -4.39 -8.31 -15.03
C TRP A 51 -3.00 -7.71 -15.24
N ILE A 52 -2.38 -7.16 -14.18
CA ILE A 52 -1.00 -6.68 -14.25
C ILE A 52 -0.06 -7.82 -14.65
N PHE A 53 -0.20 -9.02 -14.09
CA PHE A 53 0.65 -10.15 -14.46
C PHE A 53 0.57 -10.48 -15.96
N TYR A 54 -0.62 -10.42 -16.56
CA TYR A 54 -0.80 -10.61 -18.01
C TYR A 54 -0.17 -9.46 -18.82
N GLU A 55 -0.34 -8.22 -18.38
CA GLU A 55 0.20 -7.02 -19.03
C GLU A 55 1.69 -6.77 -18.78
N MET A 56 2.29 -7.40 -17.75
CA MET A 56 3.67 -7.10 -17.31
C MET A 56 4.72 -7.46 -18.36
N ALA A 57 4.37 -8.29 -19.34
CA ALA A 57 5.20 -8.48 -20.53
C ALA A 57 5.44 -7.18 -21.32
N ASN A 58 4.55 -6.19 -21.18
CA ASN A 58 4.54 -4.95 -21.96
C ASN A 58 4.40 -3.66 -21.13
N THR A 59 4.04 -3.69 -19.84
CA THR A 59 3.79 -2.45 -19.06
C THR A 59 4.18 -2.51 -17.58
N CYS A 60 5.40 -2.01 -17.28
CA CYS A 60 5.91 -1.88 -15.91
C CYS A 60 5.21 -0.76 -15.09
N TRP A 61 4.57 0.22 -15.74
CA TRP A 61 3.94 1.37 -15.07
C TRP A 61 2.76 0.98 -14.17
N TRP A 62 1.95 0.00 -14.58
CA TRP A 62 0.82 -0.48 -13.80
C TRP A 62 1.26 -1.19 -12.52
N TYR A 63 2.38 -1.90 -12.58
CA TYR A 63 3.00 -2.51 -11.40
C TYR A 63 3.49 -1.47 -10.38
N TYR A 64 3.99 -0.32 -10.84
CA TYR A 64 4.33 0.79 -9.94
C TYR A 64 3.09 1.36 -9.25
N PHE A 65 2.01 1.60 -9.99
CA PHE A 65 0.77 2.11 -9.42
C PHE A 65 0.16 1.13 -8.39
N SER A 66 0.26 -0.18 -8.62
CA SER A 66 -0.26 -1.19 -7.69
C SER A 66 0.41 -1.14 -6.32
N LYS A 67 1.65 -0.66 -6.21
CA LYS A 67 2.33 -0.50 -4.91
C LYS A 67 1.68 0.56 -4.02
N PHE A 68 1.00 1.54 -4.60
CA PHE A 68 0.24 2.52 -3.83
C PHE A 68 -1.12 1.96 -3.39
N THR A 69 -1.74 1.07 -4.18
CA THR A 69 -3.01 0.45 -3.78
C THR A 69 -2.83 -0.43 -2.54
N GLU A 70 -1.67 -1.05 -2.37
CA GLU A 70 -1.32 -1.84 -1.19
C GLU A 70 -1.24 -1.00 0.11
N PHE A 71 -1.15 0.33 0.05
CA PHE A 71 -1.22 1.17 1.25
C PHE A 71 -2.58 1.08 1.96
N ILE A 72 -3.62 0.74 1.21
CA ILE A 72 -4.98 0.59 1.72
C ILE A 72 -5.08 -0.64 2.64
N ASP A 73 -4.26 -1.67 2.44
CA ASP A 73 -4.19 -2.85 3.33
C ASP A 73 -3.89 -2.42 4.77
N THR A 74 -2.89 -1.57 4.93
CA THR A 74 -2.47 -1.05 6.23
C THR A 74 -3.53 -0.16 6.85
N LEU A 75 -4.23 0.64 6.03
CA LEU A 75 -5.37 1.42 6.50
C LEU A 75 -6.46 0.49 7.08
N PHE A 76 -6.82 -0.58 6.38
CA PHE A 76 -7.78 -1.55 6.90
C PHE A 76 -7.30 -2.24 8.17
N PHE A 77 -6.01 -2.59 8.28
CA PHE A 77 -5.48 -3.18 9.51
C PHE A 77 -5.56 -2.22 10.69
N VAL A 78 -5.21 -0.95 10.50
CA VAL A 78 -5.31 0.08 11.54
C VAL A 78 -6.76 0.30 11.97
N LEU A 79 -7.68 0.49 11.01
CA LEU A 79 -9.10 0.72 11.31
C LEU A 79 -9.77 -0.48 12.00
N ARG A 80 -9.29 -1.70 11.75
CA ARG A 80 -9.75 -2.91 12.44
C ARG A 80 -9.00 -3.21 13.74
N LYS A 81 -8.11 -2.32 14.19
CA LYS A 81 -7.19 -2.51 15.33
C LYS A 81 -6.39 -3.82 15.26
N LYS A 82 -6.04 -4.28 14.06
CA LYS A 82 -5.22 -5.48 13.83
C LYS A 82 -3.73 -5.13 13.87
N ASN A 83 -3.28 -4.53 14.98
CA ASN A 83 -1.92 -4.01 15.14
C ASN A 83 -0.83 -5.08 14.96
N GLN A 84 -1.13 -6.36 15.23
CA GLN A 84 -0.22 -7.49 14.97
C GLN A 84 0.13 -7.66 13.47
N HIS A 85 -0.76 -7.25 12.55
CA HIS A 85 -0.51 -7.30 11.11
C HIS A 85 0.32 -6.08 10.65
N VAL A 86 0.21 -4.94 11.35
CA VAL A 86 1.01 -3.73 11.09
C VAL A 86 2.39 -3.85 11.75
N SER A 87 3.10 -4.93 11.42
CA SER A 87 4.45 -5.19 11.91
C SER A 87 5.46 -4.18 11.35
N THR A 88 6.66 -4.11 11.95
CA THR A 88 7.75 -3.30 11.41
C THR A 88 8.14 -3.75 10.00
N LEU A 89 8.17 -5.06 9.76
CA LEU A 89 8.44 -5.61 8.44
C LEU A 89 7.39 -5.19 7.41
N HIS A 90 6.10 -5.30 7.75
CA HIS A 90 5.00 -4.88 6.87
C HIS A 90 5.13 -3.42 6.45
N VAL A 91 5.34 -2.52 7.42
CA VAL A 91 5.43 -1.07 7.14
C VAL A 91 6.70 -0.73 6.36
N ILE A 92 7.84 -1.32 6.67
CA ILE A 92 9.08 -1.08 5.90
C ILE A 92 8.93 -1.62 4.48
N HIS A 93 8.42 -2.85 4.32
CA HIS A 93 8.21 -3.49 3.03
C HIS A 93 7.29 -2.63 2.14
N HIS A 94 6.05 -2.40 2.55
CA HIS A 94 5.13 -1.60 1.73
C HIS A 94 5.62 -0.14 1.59
N GLY A 95 6.28 0.42 2.61
CA GLY A 95 6.83 1.77 2.54
C GLY A 95 7.94 1.92 1.50
N ILE A 96 8.81 0.94 1.31
CA ILE A 96 9.95 1.05 0.38
C ILE A 96 9.62 0.58 -1.05
N MET A 97 8.65 -0.33 -1.21
CA MET A 97 8.32 -0.94 -2.51
C MET A 97 7.97 0.07 -3.63
N PRO A 98 7.15 1.13 -3.40
CA PRO A 98 6.91 2.13 -4.45
C PRO A 98 8.20 2.86 -4.86
N MET A 99 9.10 3.10 -3.90
CA MET A 99 10.36 3.78 -4.16
C MET A 99 11.33 2.91 -4.96
N SER A 100 11.42 1.61 -4.65
CA SER A 100 12.26 0.68 -5.40
C SER A 100 11.77 0.50 -6.84
N VAL A 101 10.45 0.36 -7.04
CA VAL A 101 9.86 0.25 -8.38
C VAL A 101 10.00 1.56 -9.16
N TRP A 102 9.96 2.73 -8.49
CA TRP A 102 10.21 4.01 -9.16
C TRP A 102 11.59 4.06 -9.81
N PHE A 103 12.63 3.62 -9.07
CA PHE A 103 13.98 3.55 -9.61
C PHE A 103 14.11 2.51 -10.73
N GLY A 104 13.46 1.36 -10.58
CA GLY A 104 13.36 0.34 -11.63
C GLY A 104 12.85 0.96 -12.94
N LEU A 105 11.66 1.57 -12.91
CA LEU A 105 11.06 2.21 -14.08
C LEU A 105 11.87 3.38 -14.66
N LYS A 106 12.60 4.12 -13.83
CA LYS A 106 13.36 5.28 -14.28
C LYS A 106 14.63 4.87 -15.04
N PHE A 107 15.26 3.77 -14.65
CA PHE A 107 16.58 3.35 -15.13
C PHE A 107 16.56 2.06 -15.97
N ALA A 108 15.51 1.26 -15.88
CA ALA A 108 15.28 0.02 -16.60
C ALA A 108 13.81 -0.06 -17.04
N PRO A 109 13.45 0.58 -18.17
CA PRO A 109 12.07 0.63 -18.67
C PRO A 109 11.50 -0.76 -19.01
#